data_AF-J8LRJ3-F1
#
_entry.id   AF-J8LRJ3-F1
#
_cell.length_a   1.000
_cell.length_b   1.000
_cell.length_c   1.000
_cell.angle_alpha   90.00
_cell.angle_beta   90.00
_cell.angle_gamma   90.00
#
_symmetry.space_group_name_H-M   'P 1'
#
loop_
_entity.id
_entity.type
_entity.pdbx_description
1 polymer ?
#
loop_
_entity_poly.entity_id
_entity_poly.type
_entity_poly.pdbx_seq_one_letter_code
_entity_poly.pdbx_strand_id
1 'polypeptide(L)'
;MLIRFRSKNGIHRVTCEENELFGAVIEKLLGNLDPNANVDTFTVSEKPGQDIHTVSELVSRTVADLGLKHGDMLILNYSNKPSNETSDSSVGIGSIDIGSKINRQQGSGPLKIKELDVDEELEKENGLIPRQKSKLCKHGDRGMCEYCSPLPPWDKEYHEENKIKHISFHSYLKKLNENANKKENGSSYIAPLSEPDFRINKRCNNGHEPWPRGICSKCQPSAITLQQQEFRMVDHVEFQKSEIINEFIQSWRCTGMQRFGYMYGSYSKYDNTPLGIKAIVEAIYEPPQHDEQDGLTMDVEQVKEEMLQIDMKAQEMGLFRIGLIFTDLSDRGAGDGTVFCKRHKDSFFLSSLEVIMAARHQTRHPNVSKYSEQGIFSSKFVTCVISGNLEGEIDISSYQVSTDAEALVTADMISGSTYPSMAYINDTTDERYVPEIFYMKSNEYGITVKENAKPAFPVDYLLVTLTHGFPKADAETNPKFSTSAGFPWTNRQAMGQSQDYQELKKYLYQVASSGDFSLLHEKVSNFHLLLYINTLQILSQEEWKLLIESAVKTEWEEPLLKLTSSAGWQTLVMILQESG
;
A
#
# COMPACT_ATOMS: atom_id res chain seq x y z
N MET A 1 48.78 15.89 -32.89
CA MET A 1 48.37 14.59 -32.26
C MET A 1 46.99 14.71 -31.63
N LEU A 2 46.34 13.59 -31.27
CA LEU A 2 45.00 13.59 -30.67
C LEU A 2 44.99 12.75 -29.40
N ILE A 3 44.49 13.31 -28.30
CA ILE A 3 44.36 12.65 -26.99
C ILE A 3 42.87 12.51 -26.66
N ARG A 4 42.49 11.39 -26.05
CA ARG A 4 41.10 11.09 -25.66
C ARG A 4 40.96 11.22 -24.15
N PHE A 5 39.94 11.93 -23.69
CA PHE A 5 39.62 12.08 -22.28
C PHE A 5 38.27 11.43 -21.97
N ARG A 6 38.23 10.45 -21.08
CA ARG A 6 36.99 9.84 -20.60
C ARG A 6 36.57 10.52 -19.31
N SER A 7 35.46 11.25 -19.34
CA SER A 7 34.83 11.87 -18.18
C SER A 7 33.49 11.19 -17.84
N LYS A 8 32.86 11.58 -16.73
CA LYS A 8 31.48 11.17 -16.38
C LYS A 8 30.43 11.49 -17.46
N ASN A 9 30.72 12.46 -18.34
CA ASN A 9 29.81 12.91 -19.40
C ASN A 9 30.15 12.32 -20.78
N GLY A 10 31.15 11.44 -20.88
CA GLY A 10 31.51 10.76 -22.12
C GLY A 10 32.99 10.88 -22.50
N ILE A 11 33.31 10.48 -23.73
CA ILE A 11 34.68 10.52 -24.26
C ILE A 11 34.85 11.77 -25.14
N HIS A 12 35.75 12.65 -24.74
CA HIS A 12 36.11 13.88 -25.45
C HIS A 12 37.43 13.67 -26.19
N ARG A 13 37.58 14.27 -27.36
CA ARG A 13 38.80 14.16 -28.19
C ARG A 13 39.39 15.55 -28.34
N VAL A 14 40.65 15.72 -27.96
CA VAL A 14 41.34 17.01 -28.00
C VAL A 14 42.57 16.90 -28.90
N THR A 15 42.70 17.84 -29.82
CA THR A 15 43.86 17.94 -30.72
C THR A 15 44.93 18.82 -30.07
N CYS A 16 46.15 18.31 -29.97
CA CYS A 16 47.29 19.00 -29.36
C CYS A 16 48.59 18.69 -30.12
N GLU A 17 49.67 19.41 -29.82
CA GLU A 17 51.03 19.14 -30.33
C GLU A 17 51.93 18.52 -29.25
N GLU A 18 53.00 17.82 -29.63
CA GLU A 18 53.88 17.10 -28.68
C GLU A 18 54.59 18.06 -27.71
N ASN A 19 54.93 19.26 -28.18
CA ASN A 19 55.60 20.30 -27.38
C ASN A 19 54.59 21.23 -26.66
N GLU A 20 53.30 20.97 -26.77
CA GLU A 20 52.26 21.78 -26.13
C GLU A 20 52.21 21.49 -24.63
N LEU A 21 52.03 22.53 -23.81
CA LEU A 21 51.86 22.37 -22.36
C LEU A 21 50.52 21.69 -22.06
N PHE A 22 50.53 20.76 -21.11
CA PHE A 22 49.34 19.99 -20.77
C PHE A 22 48.21 20.87 -20.22
N GLY A 23 48.53 22.00 -19.58
CA GLY A 23 47.56 23.01 -19.17
C GLY A 23 46.70 23.54 -20.32
N ALA A 24 47.30 23.86 -21.46
CA ALA A 24 46.59 24.34 -22.65
C ALA A 24 45.69 23.27 -23.27
N VAL A 25 46.08 21.99 -23.14
CA VAL A 25 45.26 20.84 -23.59
C VAL A 25 44.00 20.70 -22.71
N ILE A 26 44.13 20.91 -21.40
CA ILE A 26 42.98 20.89 -20.48
C ILE A 26 42.07 22.11 -20.69
N GLU A 27 42.60 23.29 -21.00
CA GLU A 27 41.76 24.46 -21.34
C GLU A 27 40.90 24.20 -22.59
N LYS A 28 41.46 23.57 -23.62
CA LYS A 28 40.70 23.12 -24.80
C LYS A 28 39.64 22.07 -24.46
N LEU A 29 39.88 21.26 -23.42
CA LEU A 29 38.93 20.28 -22.92
C LEU A 29 37.79 20.93 -22.13
N LEU A 30 38.06 21.98 -21.35
CA LEU A 30 37.06 22.72 -20.56
C LEU A 30 35.92 23.27 -21.43
N GLY A 31 36.23 23.77 -22.63
CA GLY A 31 35.20 24.23 -23.58
C GLY A 31 34.21 23.15 -24.04
N ASN A 32 34.54 21.87 -23.82
CA ASN A 32 33.72 20.70 -24.18
C ASN A 32 33.14 19.96 -22.96
N LEU A 33 33.35 20.48 -21.74
CA LEU A 33 32.87 19.90 -20.47
C LEU A 33 31.66 20.68 -19.93
N ASP A 34 31.01 20.13 -18.90
CA ASP A 34 29.82 20.72 -18.25
C ASP A 34 30.13 22.10 -17.63
N PRO A 35 29.32 23.15 -17.85
CA PRO A 35 29.53 24.47 -17.26
C PRO A 35 29.58 24.48 -15.72
N ASN A 36 29.06 23.45 -15.06
CA ASN A 36 29.07 23.32 -13.60
C ASN A 36 30.28 22.54 -13.04
N ALA A 37 31.23 22.13 -13.89
CA ALA A 37 32.45 21.43 -13.48
C ALA A 37 33.37 22.34 -12.65
N ASN A 38 33.82 21.85 -11.49
CA ASN A 38 34.80 22.56 -10.68
C ASN A 38 36.23 22.21 -11.10
N VAL A 39 36.88 23.11 -11.83
CA VAL A 39 38.22 22.97 -12.41
C VAL A 39 39.29 22.64 -11.36
N ASP A 40 39.13 23.14 -10.13
CA ASP A 40 40.11 22.94 -9.05
C ASP A 40 40.13 21.50 -8.51
N THR A 41 39.16 20.68 -8.90
CA THR A 41 39.05 19.27 -8.48
C THR A 41 39.42 18.27 -9.58
N PHE A 42 40.01 18.75 -10.67
CA PHE A 42 40.32 17.91 -11.82
C PHE A 42 41.51 17.00 -11.52
N THR A 43 41.28 15.69 -11.69
CA THR A 43 42.31 14.66 -11.57
C THR A 43 42.34 13.81 -12.83
N VAL A 44 43.55 13.44 -13.25
CA VAL A 44 43.79 12.67 -14.47
C VAL A 44 44.54 11.39 -14.13
N SER A 45 44.11 10.28 -14.71
CA SER A 45 44.82 8.99 -14.62
C SER A 45 44.82 8.24 -15.95
N GLU A 46 45.87 7.44 -16.19
CA GLU A 46 45.97 6.58 -17.39
C GLU A 46 45.17 5.27 -17.22
N LYS A 47 45.01 4.79 -15.99
CA LYS A 47 44.24 3.59 -15.64
C LYS A 47 43.27 3.89 -14.49
N PRO A 48 42.15 3.16 -14.38
CA PRO A 48 41.22 3.33 -13.26
C PRO A 48 41.90 2.99 -11.93
N GLY A 49 42.03 3.97 -11.03
CA GLY A 49 42.53 3.77 -9.66
C GLY A 49 44.05 3.67 -9.48
N GLN A 50 44.85 3.93 -10.52
CA GLN A 50 46.32 4.01 -10.45
C GLN A 50 46.80 5.34 -11.03
N ASP A 51 47.90 5.88 -10.49
CA ASP A 51 48.59 7.09 -10.97
C ASP A 51 47.66 8.31 -11.17
N ILE A 52 46.92 8.64 -10.10
CA ILE A 52 46.02 9.78 -10.06
C ILE A 52 46.84 11.04 -9.79
N HIS A 53 46.95 11.91 -10.78
CA HIS A 53 47.61 13.20 -10.65
C HIS A 53 46.59 14.33 -10.69
N THR A 54 46.78 15.34 -9.84
CA THR A 54 45.97 16.56 -9.95
C THR A 54 46.40 17.32 -11.20
N VAL A 55 45.45 17.89 -11.94
CA VAL A 55 45.77 18.62 -13.17
C VAL A 55 46.74 19.77 -12.89
N SER A 56 46.61 20.43 -11.73
CA SER A 56 47.48 21.50 -11.25
C SER A 56 48.96 21.12 -11.18
N GLU A 57 49.29 19.85 -10.92
CA GLU A 57 50.67 19.34 -10.90
C GLU A 57 51.27 19.14 -12.31
N LEU A 58 50.41 18.97 -13.33
CA LEU A 58 50.81 18.61 -14.68
C LEU A 58 50.79 19.79 -15.66
N VAL A 59 50.23 20.94 -15.27
CA VAL A 59 50.03 22.14 -16.12
C VAL A 59 51.33 22.60 -16.81
N SER A 60 52.47 22.50 -16.12
CA SER A 60 53.78 22.98 -16.60
C SER A 60 54.60 21.97 -17.39
N ARG A 61 54.11 20.73 -17.57
CA ARG A 61 54.78 19.69 -18.37
C ARG A 61 54.23 19.67 -19.79
N THR A 62 55.09 19.34 -20.76
CA THR A 62 54.62 19.14 -22.13
C THR A 62 53.98 17.76 -22.30
N VAL A 63 53.16 17.61 -23.34
CA VAL A 63 52.55 16.32 -23.69
C VAL A 63 53.61 15.24 -23.94
N ALA A 64 54.75 15.60 -24.53
CA ALA A 64 55.90 14.71 -24.71
C ALA A 64 56.56 14.28 -23.39
N ASP A 65 56.69 15.20 -22.42
CA ASP A 65 57.27 14.90 -21.08
C ASP A 65 56.39 13.94 -20.28
N LEU A 66 55.09 13.92 -20.56
CA LEU A 66 54.12 12.99 -19.97
C LEU A 66 54.09 11.64 -20.69
N GLY A 67 54.89 11.45 -21.75
CA GLY A 67 54.98 10.19 -22.49
C GLY A 67 53.74 9.84 -23.32
N LEU A 68 52.83 10.79 -23.51
CA LEU A 68 51.54 10.58 -24.18
C LEU A 68 51.71 10.51 -25.70
N LYS A 69 51.11 9.49 -26.31
CA LYS A 69 51.14 9.23 -27.76
C LYS A 69 49.80 9.53 -28.40
N HIS A 70 49.81 9.61 -29.74
CA HIS A 70 48.60 9.78 -30.52
C HIS A 70 47.60 8.65 -30.24
N GLY A 71 46.41 9.00 -29.75
CA GLY A 71 45.32 8.08 -29.48
C GLY A 71 45.20 7.61 -28.04
N ASP A 72 46.10 8.03 -27.14
CA ASP A 72 46.05 7.64 -25.73
C ASP A 72 44.78 8.15 -25.04
N MET A 73 44.29 7.37 -24.07
CA MET A 73 43.05 7.63 -23.34
C MET A 73 43.34 7.89 -21.87
N LEU A 74 43.00 9.10 -21.42
CA LEU A 74 43.11 9.54 -20.04
C LEU A 74 41.73 9.60 -19.40
N ILE A 75 41.62 9.23 -18.13
CA ILE A 75 40.39 9.31 -17.35
C ILE A 75 40.41 10.62 -16.57
N LEU A 76 39.39 11.46 -16.75
CA LEU A 76 39.23 12.74 -16.07
C LEU A 76 38.10 12.67 -15.04
N ASN A 77 38.42 12.88 -13.77
CA ASN A 77 37.44 12.95 -12.68
C ASN A 77 37.37 14.36 -12.09
N TYR A 78 36.16 14.84 -11.79
CA TYR A 78 35.91 16.15 -11.19
C TYR A 78 34.56 16.22 -10.46
N SER A 79 34.48 17.10 -9.46
CA SER A 79 33.26 17.45 -8.72
C SER A 79 32.54 18.63 -9.35
N ASN A 80 31.23 18.79 -9.09
CA ASN A 80 30.47 19.96 -9.54
C ASN A 80 30.47 21.04 -8.45
N LYS A 81 30.40 22.32 -8.84
CA LYS A 81 30.33 23.43 -7.88
C LYS A 81 29.03 23.35 -7.04
N PRO A 82 29.08 23.59 -5.71
CA PRO A 82 27.89 23.63 -4.89
C PRO A 82 27.03 24.85 -5.27
N SER A 83 25.74 24.64 -5.52
CA SER A 83 24.76 25.71 -5.74
C SER A 83 24.39 26.33 -4.39
N ASN A 84 24.65 27.63 -4.22
CA ASN A 84 24.15 28.40 -3.07
C ASN A 84 22.64 28.57 -3.19
N GLU A 85 21.89 27.83 -2.39
CA GLU A 85 20.47 28.09 -2.15
C GLU A 85 20.32 29.22 -1.14
N THR A 86 19.66 30.30 -1.55
CA THR A 86 19.18 31.37 -0.68
C THR A 86 18.14 30.82 0.29
N SER A 87 18.40 31.02 1.57
CA SER A 87 17.49 30.79 2.69
C SER A 87 16.23 31.64 2.58
N ASP A 88 15.07 30.99 2.52
CA ASP A 88 13.82 31.63 2.94
C ASP A 88 13.08 30.72 3.93
N SER A 89 12.57 31.35 4.99
CA SER A 89 12.05 30.69 6.17
C SER A 89 10.54 30.53 6.05
N SER A 90 10.03 29.30 5.97
CA SER A 90 8.61 29.02 6.22
C SER A 90 8.39 27.60 6.75
N VAL A 91 7.92 27.57 8.01
CA VAL A 91 7.17 26.55 8.76
C VAL A 91 6.88 25.23 8.03
N GLY A 92 7.40 24.13 8.58
CA GLY A 92 7.21 22.78 8.08
C GLY A 92 5.80 22.23 8.34
N ILE A 93 5.14 21.83 7.25
CA ILE A 93 4.00 20.91 7.23
C ILE A 93 4.43 19.75 6.32
N GLY A 94 4.43 18.53 6.86
CA GLY A 94 4.82 17.32 6.15
C GLY A 94 3.73 16.85 5.19
N SER A 95 3.70 17.43 3.98
CA SER A 95 3.15 16.77 2.80
C SER A 95 4.28 16.03 2.10
N ILE A 96 4.14 14.71 1.92
CA ILE A 96 5.07 13.91 1.11
C ILE A 96 4.85 14.31 -0.35
N ASP A 97 5.68 15.24 -0.82
CA ASP A 97 5.74 15.66 -2.22
C ASP A 97 6.55 14.60 -2.99
N ILE A 98 5.87 13.66 -3.64
CA ILE A 98 6.49 12.66 -4.52
C ILE A 98 6.81 13.35 -5.85
N GLY A 99 7.86 14.16 -5.82
CA GLY A 99 8.46 14.82 -6.98
C GLY A 99 9.98 14.67 -7.00
N SER A 100 10.55 13.70 -6.29
CA SER A 100 11.99 13.45 -6.33
C SER A 100 12.31 12.37 -7.35
N LYS A 101 13.04 12.75 -8.40
CA LYS A 101 13.64 11.83 -9.37
C LYS A 101 14.46 10.80 -8.60
N ILE A 102 13.93 9.59 -8.47
CA ILE A 102 14.66 8.44 -7.92
C ILE A 102 15.95 8.32 -8.73
N ASN A 103 17.05 8.63 -8.07
CA ASN A 103 18.38 8.39 -8.61
C ASN A 103 18.49 6.87 -8.76
N ARG A 104 18.33 6.35 -9.99
CA ARG A 104 18.57 4.94 -10.32
C ARG A 104 20.05 4.65 -10.12
N GLN A 105 20.47 4.45 -8.87
CA GLN A 105 21.69 3.74 -8.58
C GLN A 105 21.42 2.28 -8.96
N GLN A 106 22.07 1.81 -10.03
CA GLN A 106 22.19 0.40 -10.36
C GLN A 106 22.95 -0.31 -9.22
N GLY A 107 22.24 -0.62 -8.14
CA GLY A 107 22.67 -1.55 -7.11
C GLY A 107 22.34 -2.97 -7.55
N SER A 108 23.28 -3.90 -7.36
CA SER A 108 23.00 -5.33 -7.50
C SER A 108 22.21 -5.81 -6.28
N GLY A 109 20.87 -5.81 -6.36
CA GLY A 109 19.98 -6.38 -5.34
C GLY A 109 18.64 -5.66 -5.19
N PRO A 110 17.78 -6.13 -4.27
CA PRO A 110 16.51 -5.47 -3.94
C PRO A 110 16.71 -4.01 -3.51
N LEU A 111 15.68 -3.18 -3.67
CA LEU A 111 15.71 -1.77 -3.28
C LEU A 111 15.94 -1.61 -1.76
N LYS A 112 16.53 -0.50 -1.35
CA LYS A 112 16.76 -0.20 0.08
C LYS A 112 15.61 0.65 0.64
N ILE A 113 14.45 0.03 0.83
CA ILE A 113 13.24 0.66 1.39
C ILE A 113 12.74 -0.22 2.55
N LYS A 114 12.23 0.41 3.62
CA LYS A 114 11.68 -0.31 4.79
C LYS A 114 10.28 -0.83 4.46
N GLU A 115 10.06 -2.14 4.60
CA GLU A 115 8.76 -2.80 4.44
C GLU A 115 8.04 -2.85 5.81
N LEU A 116 6.80 -3.35 5.85
CA LEU A 116 6.11 -3.58 7.12
C LEU A 116 6.77 -4.75 7.87
N ASP A 117 6.72 -4.72 9.20
CA ASP A 117 7.35 -5.73 10.05
C ASP A 117 6.85 -7.16 9.72
N VAL A 118 5.56 -7.30 9.36
CA VAL A 118 4.96 -8.59 8.92
C VAL A 118 5.56 -9.10 7.61
N ASP A 119 5.91 -8.20 6.67
CA ASP A 119 6.52 -8.59 5.40
C ASP A 119 7.96 -9.05 5.61
N GLU A 120 8.71 -8.36 6.47
CA GLU A 120 10.08 -8.76 6.83
C GLU A 120 10.12 -10.08 7.61
N GLU A 121 9.08 -10.38 8.39
CA GLU A 121 8.93 -11.65 9.10
C GLU A 121 8.65 -12.80 8.12
N LEU A 122 7.65 -12.65 7.25
CA LEU A 122 7.25 -13.68 6.27
C LEU A 122 8.32 -13.94 5.19
N GLU A 123 9.13 -12.94 4.85
CA GLU A 123 10.24 -13.11 3.93
C GLU A 123 11.27 -14.12 4.47
N LYS A 124 11.58 -14.04 5.78
CA LYS A 124 12.57 -14.90 6.46
C LYS A 124 12.09 -16.34 6.59
N GLU A 125 10.78 -16.56 6.59
CA GLU A 125 10.18 -17.89 6.66
C GLU A 125 10.23 -18.59 5.29
N ASN A 126 10.53 -19.89 5.27
CA ASN A 126 10.57 -20.65 4.01
C ASN A 126 9.18 -21.12 3.54
N GLY A 127 8.23 -21.29 4.47
CA GLY A 127 6.87 -21.74 4.16
C GLY A 127 6.77 -23.17 3.61
N LEU A 128 7.81 -24.01 3.77
CA LEU A 128 7.81 -25.38 3.25
C LEU A 128 6.76 -26.24 3.95
N ILE A 129 5.97 -26.97 3.17
CA ILE A 129 4.88 -27.81 3.67
C ILE A 129 5.37 -29.26 3.73
N PRO A 130 5.54 -29.86 4.93
CA PRO A 130 6.04 -31.23 5.05
C PRO A 130 5.07 -32.25 4.45
N ARG A 131 5.59 -33.22 3.67
CA ARG A 131 4.82 -34.36 3.16
C ARG A 131 5.16 -35.64 3.91
N GLN A 132 4.17 -36.53 4.00
CA GLN A 132 4.37 -37.90 4.48
C GLN A 132 4.96 -38.79 3.37
N LYS A 133 5.60 -39.89 3.76
CA LYS A 133 6.13 -40.88 2.82
C LYS A 133 4.99 -41.56 2.05
N SER A 134 5.04 -41.50 0.73
CA SER A 134 4.08 -42.18 -0.14
C SER A 134 4.47 -43.65 -0.35
N LYS A 135 3.48 -44.47 -0.75
CA LYS A 135 3.72 -45.87 -1.17
C LYS A 135 4.61 -45.97 -2.41
N LEU A 136 4.72 -44.89 -3.19
CA LEU A 136 5.55 -44.79 -4.39
C LEU A 136 7.03 -44.50 -4.08
N CYS A 137 7.36 -44.15 -2.83
CA CYS A 137 8.73 -43.85 -2.41
C CYS A 137 9.60 -45.12 -2.43
N LYS A 138 10.65 -45.13 -3.25
CA LYS A 138 11.59 -46.25 -3.40
C LYS A 138 12.83 -46.17 -2.50
N HIS A 139 12.79 -45.36 -1.45
CA HIS A 139 13.88 -45.17 -0.50
C HIS A 139 13.52 -45.65 0.92
N GLY A 140 14.54 -45.87 1.74
CA GLY A 140 14.38 -46.15 3.17
C GLY A 140 13.78 -44.97 3.94
N ASP A 141 13.49 -45.16 5.23
CA ASP A 141 12.70 -44.18 6.02
C ASP A 141 13.39 -42.84 6.29
N ARG A 142 14.72 -42.78 6.13
CA ARG A 142 15.51 -41.54 6.23
C ARG A 142 15.84 -40.91 4.88
N GLY A 143 15.41 -41.52 3.78
CA GLY A 143 15.57 -40.96 2.44
C GLY A 143 14.48 -39.95 2.11
N MET A 144 14.71 -39.17 1.05
CA MET A 144 13.72 -38.25 0.48
C MET A 144 13.76 -38.37 -1.05
N CYS A 145 12.59 -38.34 -1.69
CA CYS A 145 12.44 -38.29 -3.15
C CYS A 145 11.35 -37.28 -3.53
N GLU A 146 11.10 -37.14 -4.84
CA GLU A 146 10.08 -36.25 -5.40
C GLU A 146 8.66 -36.46 -4.84
N TYR A 147 8.32 -37.66 -4.33
CA TYR A 147 7.00 -37.95 -3.77
C TYR A 147 6.85 -37.59 -2.29
N CYS A 148 7.94 -37.30 -1.58
CA CYS A 148 7.90 -36.99 -0.14
C CYS A 148 8.77 -35.80 0.26
N SER A 149 9.38 -35.10 -0.69
CA SER A 149 10.03 -33.82 -0.43
C SER A 149 8.99 -32.78 0.03
N PRO A 150 9.33 -31.83 0.91
CA PRO A 150 8.42 -30.75 1.26
C PRO A 150 7.91 -30.01 0.01
N LEU A 151 6.63 -29.66 0.01
CA LEU A 151 6.04 -28.85 -1.07
C LEU A 151 6.42 -27.38 -0.89
N PRO A 152 6.57 -26.64 -2.00
CA PRO A 152 6.70 -25.19 -1.93
C PRO A 152 5.38 -24.55 -1.44
N PRO A 153 5.43 -23.36 -0.83
CA PRO A 153 4.25 -22.68 -0.31
C PRO A 153 3.27 -22.20 -1.40
N TRP A 154 3.64 -22.22 -2.69
CA TRP A 154 2.76 -21.86 -3.81
C TRP A 154 2.22 -23.08 -4.58
N ASP A 155 2.31 -24.29 -4.01
CA ASP A 155 1.84 -25.51 -4.66
C ASP A 155 0.32 -25.47 -4.91
N LYS A 156 -0.07 -25.59 -6.19
CA LYS A 156 -1.47 -25.41 -6.60
C LYS A 156 -2.38 -26.56 -6.11
N GLU A 157 -1.89 -27.79 -6.14
CA GLU A 157 -2.65 -28.98 -5.73
C GLU A 157 -2.98 -28.90 -4.23
N TYR A 158 -2.02 -28.51 -3.39
CA TYR A 158 -2.25 -28.26 -1.97
C TYR A 158 -3.35 -27.22 -1.71
N HIS A 159 -3.37 -26.12 -2.46
CA HIS A 159 -4.37 -25.06 -2.28
C HIS A 159 -5.77 -25.54 -2.70
N GLU A 160 -5.88 -26.28 -3.80
CA GLU A 160 -7.14 -26.86 -4.26
C GLU A 160 -7.69 -27.88 -3.25
N GLU A 161 -6.84 -28.78 -2.73
CA GLU A 161 -7.21 -29.78 -1.71
C GLU A 161 -7.75 -29.13 -0.42
N ASN A 162 -7.13 -28.01 0.00
CA ASN A 162 -7.51 -27.28 1.21
C ASN A 162 -8.56 -26.18 0.96
N LYS A 163 -9.12 -26.09 -0.25
CA LYS A 163 -10.13 -25.09 -0.65
C LYS A 163 -9.66 -23.63 -0.48
N ILE A 164 -8.36 -23.40 -0.63
CA ILE A 164 -7.77 -22.07 -0.60
C ILE A 164 -7.83 -21.52 -2.03
N LYS A 165 -8.65 -20.50 -2.26
CA LYS A 165 -8.95 -19.98 -3.61
C LYS A 165 -7.79 -19.24 -4.28
N HIS A 166 -6.90 -18.63 -3.50
CA HIS A 166 -5.77 -17.84 -3.98
C HIS A 166 -4.54 -18.12 -3.12
N ILE A 167 -3.35 -18.11 -3.73
CA ILE A 167 -2.10 -18.20 -2.97
C ILE A 167 -1.80 -16.86 -2.28
N SER A 168 -1.05 -16.89 -1.17
CA SER A 168 -0.64 -15.65 -0.49
C SER A 168 0.40 -14.87 -1.31
N PHE A 169 0.48 -13.55 -1.08
CA PHE A 169 1.46 -12.67 -1.73
C PHE A 169 2.90 -13.17 -1.55
N HIS A 170 3.29 -13.58 -0.35
CA HIS A 170 4.66 -14.05 -0.08
C HIS A 170 4.96 -15.39 -0.76
N SER A 171 3.96 -16.27 -0.90
CA SER A 171 4.09 -17.50 -1.70
C SER A 171 4.28 -17.19 -3.18
N TYR A 172 3.51 -16.24 -3.71
CA TYR A 172 3.64 -15.75 -5.09
C TYR A 172 5.01 -15.09 -5.34
N LEU A 173 5.48 -14.26 -4.42
CA LEU A 173 6.79 -13.61 -4.50
C LEU A 173 7.93 -14.65 -4.52
N LYS A 174 7.86 -15.69 -3.68
CA LYS A 174 8.86 -16.77 -3.69
C LYS A 174 8.82 -17.58 -5.00
N LYS A 175 7.64 -17.87 -5.55
CA LYS A 175 7.47 -18.49 -6.88
C LYS A 175 8.14 -17.68 -7.98
N LEU A 176 7.93 -16.37 -8.01
CA LEU A 176 8.55 -15.48 -9.00
C LEU A 176 10.06 -15.38 -8.84
N ASN A 177 10.55 -15.28 -7.60
CA ASN A 177 11.98 -15.24 -7.31
C ASN A 177 12.71 -16.51 -7.72
N GLU A 178 12.12 -17.70 -7.51
CA GLU A 178 12.71 -18.96 -7.95
C GLU A 178 12.79 -19.05 -9.49
N ASN A 179 11.83 -18.46 -10.19
CA ASN A 179 11.84 -18.41 -11.65
C ASN A 179 12.84 -17.39 -12.21
N ALA A 180 12.91 -16.19 -11.62
CA ALA A 180 13.71 -15.08 -12.13
C ALA A 180 15.18 -15.14 -11.72
N ASN A 181 15.47 -15.46 -10.45
CA ASN A 181 16.80 -15.33 -9.83
C ASN A 181 17.44 -16.70 -9.56
N LYS A 182 17.46 -17.58 -10.57
CA LYS A 182 18.13 -18.88 -10.48
C LYS A 182 19.64 -18.70 -10.33
N LYS A 183 20.25 -19.42 -9.39
CA LYS A 183 21.70 -19.38 -9.08
C LYS A 183 22.61 -19.63 -10.29
N GLU A 184 22.10 -20.28 -11.33
CA GLU A 184 22.84 -20.61 -12.56
C GLU A 184 22.99 -19.42 -13.52
N ASN A 185 22.12 -18.42 -13.41
CA ASN A 185 22.15 -17.24 -14.25
C ASN A 185 23.03 -16.16 -13.60
N GLY A 186 24.27 -16.01 -14.05
CA GLY A 186 25.16 -14.91 -13.64
C GLY A 186 24.74 -13.51 -14.11
N SER A 187 23.46 -13.31 -14.43
CA SER A 187 22.89 -12.02 -14.83
C SER A 187 22.65 -11.12 -13.61
N SER A 188 22.61 -9.81 -13.84
CA SER A 188 22.21 -8.82 -12.83
C SER A 188 20.83 -9.14 -12.24
N TYR A 189 20.65 -8.86 -10.96
CA TYR A 189 19.36 -8.99 -10.26
C TYR A 189 18.23 -8.33 -11.04
N ILE A 190 17.13 -9.07 -11.22
CA ILE A 190 15.88 -8.57 -11.82
C ILE A 190 14.83 -8.54 -10.72
N ALA A 191 14.17 -7.40 -10.58
CA ALA A 191 13.03 -7.26 -9.66
C ALA A 191 11.92 -8.22 -10.11
N PRO A 192 11.48 -9.18 -9.26
CA PRO A 192 10.45 -10.14 -9.64
C PRO A 192 9.07 -9.51 -9.82
N LEU A 193 8.82 -8.35 -9.19
CA LEU A 193 7.53 -7.67 -9.23
C LEU A 193 7.64 -6.39 -10.07
N SER A 194 6.59 -6.11 -10.84
CA SER A 194 6.38 -4.82 -11.51
C SER A 194 4.89 -4.55 -11.56
N GLU A 195 4.48 -3.35 -11.14
CA GLU A 195 3.09 -2.93 -11.17
C GLU A 195 2.63 -2.68 -12.62
N PRO A 196 1.49 -3.24 -13.06
CA PRO A 196 0.99 -3.02 -14.41
C PRO A 196 0.66 -1.54 -14.64
N ASP A 197 1.13 -0.98 -15.76
CA ASP A 197 0.78 0.38 -16.19
C ASP A 197 0.19 0.33 -17.60
N PHE A 198 -1.11 0.60 -17.69
CA PHE A 198 -1.85 0.61 -18.95
C PHE A 198 -1.95 2.01 -19.57
N ARG A 199 -1.34 3.04 -18.97
CA ARG A 199 -1.40 4.40 -19.49
C ARG A 199 -0.52 4.55 -20.73
N ILE A 200 -1.02 5.31 -21.70
CA ILE A 200 -0.20 5.74 -22.82
C ILE A 200 0.86 6.74 -22.36
N ASN A 201 2.09 6.59 -22.85
CA ASN A 201 3.13 7.57 -22.60
C ASN A 201 2.88 8.85 -23.43
N LYS A 202 2.26 9.85 -22.78
CA LYS A 202 1.96 11.18 -23.34
C LYS A 202 3.19 12.06 -23.61
N ARG A 203 4.40 11.61 -23.28
CA ARG A 203 5.65 12.36 -23.47
C ARG A 203 6.67 11.56 -24.29
N CYS A 204 6.17 10.79 -25.26
CA CYS A 204 7.03 10.03 -26.15
C CYS A 204 7.71 10.95 -27.18
N ASN A 205 9.05 10.94 -27.21
CA ASN A 205 9.86 11.74 -28.13
C ASN A 205 10.52 10.89 -29.23
N ASN A 206 9.94 9.75 -29.59
CA ASN A 206 10.54 8.76 -30.49
C ASN A 206 10.29 9.07 -31.98
N GLY A 207 10.42 10.34 -32.39
CA GLY A 207 10.28 10.77 -33.79
C GLY A 207 8.85 10.97 -34.30
N HIS A 208 7.88 11.08 -33.39
CA HIS A 208 6.50 11.50 -33.68
C HIS A 208 6.04 12.52 -32.63
N GLU A 209 5.02 13.32 -32.95
CA GLU A 209 4.38 14.16 -31.94
C GLU A 209 3.71 13.27 -30.88
N PRO A 210 3.69 13.66 -29.59
CA PRO A 210 3.04 12.86 -28.56
C PRO A 210 1.54 12.66 -28.80
N TRP A 211 0.95 11.70 -28.07
CA TRP A 211 -0.48 11.46 -28.09
C TRP A 211 -1.26 12.77 -27.84
N PRO A 212 -2.33 13.06 -28.61
CA PRO A 212 -3.03 12.21 -29.58
C PRO A 212 -2.57 12.30 -31.03
N ARG A 213 -1.51 13.06 -31.33
CA ARG A 213 -1.14 13.38 -32.72
C ARG A 213 -0.23 12.34 -33.38
N GLY A 214 0.43 11.50 -32.60
CA GLY A 214 1.25 10.41 -33.09
C GLY A 214 1.41 9.31 -32.04
N ILE A 215 1.68 8.09 -32.52
CA ILE A 215 1.88 6.91 -31.68
C ILE A 215 2.95 6.00 -32.29
N CYS A 216 3.69 5.28 -31.45
CA CYS A 216 4.62 4.24 -31.87
C CYS A 216 4.53 3.02 -30.95
N SER A 217 5.13 1.91 -31.35
CA SER A 217 5.11 0.65 -30.57
C SER A 217 5.74 0.77 -29.17
N LYS A 218 6.56 1.78 -28.89
CA LYS A 218 7.15 2.00 -27.56
C LYS A 218 6.23 2.76 -26.60
N CYS A 219 5.31 3.57 -27.10
CA CYS A 219 4.38 4.33 -26.25
C CYS A 219 2.97 3.75 -26.25
N GLN A 220 2.60 3.00 -27.29
CA GLN A 220 1.31 2.36 -27.42
C GLN A 220 1.16 1.23 -26.39
N PRO A 221 0.17 1.30 -25.48
CA PRO A 221 -0.20 0.16 -24.66
C PRO A 221 -0.59 -1.04 -25.53
N SER A 222 -0.05 -2.21 -25.21
CA SER A 222 -0.40 -3.46 -25.88
C SER A 222 -1.82 -3.92 -25.54
N ALA A 223 -2.34 -4.89 -26.30
CA ALA A 223 -3.62 -5.51 -25.96
C ALA A 223 -3.58 -6.12 -24.55
N ILE A 224 -4.61 -5.84 -23.75
CA ILE A 224 -4.73 -6.30 -22.36
C ILE A 224 -5.46 -7.63 -22.37
N THR A 225 -4.99 -8.60 -21.59
CA THR A 225 -5.71 -9.88 -21.36
C THR A 225 -5.90 -10.05 -19.87
N LEU A 226 -7.12 -9.78 -19.41
CA LEU A 226 -7.54 -9.90 -18.02
C LEU A 226 -7.75 -11.37 -17.65
N GLN A 227 -7.29 -11.75 -16.48
CA GLN A 227 -7.51 -13.07 -15.92
C GLN A 227 -7.75 -12.94 -14.42
N GLN A 228 -8.44 -13.93 -13.84
CA GLN A 228 -8.58 -13.97 -12.40
C GLN A 228 -7.21 -14.09 -11.75
N GLN A 229 -6.92 -13.18 -10.81
CA GLN A 229 -5.61 -13.12 -10.17
C GLN A 229 -5.38 -14.35 -9.28
N GLU A 230 -4.22 -15.00 -9.44
CA GLU A 230 -3.90 -16.24 -8.72
C GLU A 230 -3.52 -16.03 -7.25
N PHE A 231 -3.10 -14.82 -6.89
CA PHE A 231 -2.67 -14.45 -5.55
C PHE A 231 -3.53 -13.32 -4.96
N ARG A 232 -3.44 -13.12 -3.65
CA ARG A 232 -4.03 -11.98 -2.94
C ARG A 232 -3.04 -11.35 -1.96
N MET A 233 -3.19 -10.05 -1.70
CA MET A 233 -2.26 -9.29 -0.84
C MET A 233 -2.53 -9.54 0.64
N VAL A 234 -3.80 -9.71 1.00
CA VAL A 234 -4.27 -10.13 2.32
C VAL A 234 -5.15 -11.36 2.15
N ASP A 235 -5.04 -12.31 3.07
CA ASP A 235 -5.74 -13.60 2.99
C ASP A 235 -7.01 -13.64 3.83
N HIS A 236 -7.01 -12.93 4.96
CA HIS A 236 -8.05 -13.00 5.97
C HIS A 236 -8.32 -11.62 6.61
N VAL A 237 -9.58 -11.32 6.91
CA VAL A 237 -9.98 -10.15 7.70
C VAL A 237 -10.49 -10.63 9.06
N GLU A 238 -9.77 -10.29 10.12
CA GLU A 238 -10.11 -10.67 11.49
C GLU A 238 -10.65 -9.45 12.24
N PHE A 239 -11.91 -9.48 12.63
CA PHE A 239 -12.52 -8.46 13.48
C PHE A 239 -12.31 -8.83 14.94
N GLN A 240 -11.62 -7.99 15.71
CA GLN A 240 -11.26 -8.33 17.09
C GLN A 240 -12.47 -8.63 17.98
N LYS A 241 -13.56 -7.89 17.76
CA LYS A 241 -14.79 -7.97 18.56
C LYS A 241 -16.01 -7.93 17.65
N SER A 242 -16.99 -8.78 17.94
CA SER A 242 -18.27 -8.79 17.23
C SER A 242 -19.05 -7.49 17.44
N GLU A 243 -18.84 -6.84 18.59
CA GLU A 243 -19.42 -5.57 19.00
C GLU A 243 -19.06 -4.44 18.02
N ILE A 244 -17.86 -4.47 17.42
CA ILE A 244 -17.44 -3.46 16.42
C ILE A 244 -18.39 -3.50 15.21
N ILE A 245 -18.70 -4.70 14.73
CA ILE A 245 -19.59 -4.90 13.59
C ILE A 245 -21.04 -4.63 13.98
N ASN A 246 -21.47 -5.11 15.14
CA ASN A 246 -22.84 -4.90 15.61
C ASN A 246 -23.16 -3.42 15.78
N GLU A 247 -22.23 -2.63 16.34
CA GLU A 247 -22.40 -1.18 16.49
C GLU A 247 -22.39 -0.46 15.14
N PHE A 248 -21.60 -0.92 14.16
CA PHE A 248 -21.65 -0.38 12.79
C PHE A 248 -22.99 -0.68 12.10
N ILE A 249 -23.50 -1.92 12.22
CA ILE A 249 -24.82 -2.33 11.69
C ILE A 249 -25.97 -1.58 12.41
N GLN A 250 -25.77 -1.18 13.66
CA GLN A 250 -26.78 -0.44 14.42
C GLN A 250 -27.17 0.88 13.74
N SER A 251 -26.27 1.50 12.98
CA SER A 251 -26.59 2.66 12.13
C SER A 251 -27.72 2.37 11.15
N TRP A 252 -27.63 1.25 10.44
CA TRP A 252 -28.70 0.79 9.53
C TRP A 252 -29.96 0.38 10.29
N ARG A 253 -29.83 -0.31 11.43
CA ARG A 253 -30.99 -0.75 12.24
C ARG A 253 -31.83 0.42 12.77
N CYS A 254 -31.19 1.54 13.12
CA CYS A 254 -31.87 2.73 13.63
C CYS A 254 -32.51 3.56 12.53
N THR A 255 -31.88 3.65 11.36
CA THR A 255 -32.25 4.63 10.31
C THR A 255 -32.96 4.00 9.11
N GLY A 256 -32.73 2.72 8.85
CA GLY A 256 -33.12 2.06 7.60
C GLY A 256 -32.28 2.48 6.38
N MET A 257 -31.21 3.25 6.58
CA MET A 257 -30.32 3.77 5.53
C MET A 257 -28.97 3.04 5.55
N GLN A 258 -28.29 2.99 4.41
CA GLN A 258 -26.98 2.34 4.30
C GLN A 258 -25.90 3.11 5.07
N ARG A 259 -24.75 2.49 5.32
CA ARG A 259 -23.64 3.11 6.06
C ARG A 259 -22.29 2.72 5.47
N PHE A 260 -21.33 3.64 5.54
CA PHE A 260 -19.93 3.48 5.16
C PHE A 260 -18.99 3.76 6.35
N GLY A 261 -17.88 3.03 6.43
CA GLY A 261 -16.83 3.26 7.40
C GLY A 261 -15.44 2.83 6.92
N TYR A 262 -14.40 3.45 7.47
CA TYR A 262 -13.01 3.03 7.31
C TYR A 262 -12.59 2.15 8.48
N MET A 263 -11.91 1.05 8.20
CA MET A 263 -11.40 0.12 9.19
C MET A 263 -9.98 0.49 9.60
N TYR A 264 -9.76 0.61 10.91
CA TYR A 264 -8.45 0.88 11.51
C TYR A 264 -7.92 -0.35 12.23
N GLY A 265 -6.62 -0.60 12.07
CA GLY A 265 -6.04 -1.84 12.54
C GLY A 265 -4.57 -2.04 12.19
N SER A 266 -4.17 -3.30 12.10
CA SER A 266 -2.81 -3.70 11.74
C SER A 266 -2.79 -4.97 10.88
N TYR A 267 -1.63 -5.37 10.39
CA TYR A 267 -1.44 -6.62 9.65
C TYR A 267 -0.56 -7.57 10.45
N SER A 268 -0.90 -8.85 10.45
CA SER A 268 -0.12 -9.90 11.12
C SER A 268 -0.15 -11.20 10.31
N LYS A 269 0.64 -12.18 10.75
CA LYS A 269 0.69 -13.50 10.10
C LYS A 269 -0.62 -14.26 10.25
N TYR A 270 -0.95 -15.05 9.23
CA TYR A 270 -2.12 -15.91 9.21
C TYR A 270 -1.72 -17.35 8.88
N ASP A 271 -1.81 -18.23 9.88
CA ASP A 271 -1.23 -19.58 9.81
C ASP A 271 -2.10 -20.60 9.04
N ASN A 272 -3.37 -20.31 8.79
CA ASN A 272 -4.26 -21.25 8.07
C ASN A 272 -4.01 -21.29 6.56
N THR A 273 -3.10 -20.46 6.04
CA THR A 273 -2.64 -20.51 4.65
C THR A 273 -1.12 -20.34 4.62
N PRO A 274 -0.39 -21.00 3.71
CA PRO A 274 1.06 -20.87 3.65
C PRO A 274 1.50 -19.40 3.50
N LEU A 275 2.33 -18.92 4.43
CA LEU A 275 2.84 -17.53 4.45
C LEU A 275 1.74 -16.47 4.34
N GLY A 276 0.61 -16.70 5.02
CA GLY A 276 -0.56 -15.84 4.95
C GLY A 276 -0.45 -14.54 5.72
N ILE A 277 -1.24 -13.55 5.31
CA ILE A 277 -1.42 -12.28 6.02
C ILE A 277 -2.88 -12.11 6.40
N LYS A 278 -3.15 -11.73 7.66
CA LYS A 278 -4.46 -11.25 8.09
C LYS A 278 -4.44 -9.76 8.41
N ALA A 279 -5.51 -9.08 8.04
CA ALA A 279 -5.82 -7.71 8.48
C ALA A 279 -6.64 -7.80 9.77
N ILE A 280 -6.09 -7.25 10.86
CA ILE A 280 -6.74 -7.21 12.18
C ILE A 280 -7.44 -5.87 12.32
N VAL A 281 -8.77 -5.89 12.44
CA VAL A 281 -9.61 -4.70 12.60
C VAL A 281 -9.86 -4.44 14.09
N GLU A 282 -9.42 -3.28 14.56
CA GLU A 282 -9.51 -2.82 15.96
C GLU A 282 -10.66 -1.82 16.16
N ALA A 283 -10.96 -1.00 15.15
CA ALA A 283 -12.02 -0.01 15.18
C ALA A 283 -12.54 0.33 13.77
N ILE A 284 -13.73 0.92 13.69
CA ILE A 284 -14.31 1.47 12.46
C ILE A 284 -14.54 2.97 12.68
N TYR A 285 -14.10 3.80 11.73
CA TYR A 285 -14.39 5.23 11.71
C TYR A 285 -15.39 5.55 10.61
N GLU A 286 -16.52 6.16 10.94
CA GLU A 286 -17.54 6.58 9.98
C GLU A 286 -17.27 8.03 9.56
N PRO A 287 -16.88 8.30 8.29
CA PRO A 287 -16.70 9.67 7.80
C PRO A 287 -18.05 10.38 7.60
N PRO A 288 -18.07 11.71 7.38
CA PRO A 288 -19.28 12.44 7.06
C PRO A 288 -19.84 11.94 5.72
N GLN A 289 -21.11 11.57 5.73
CA GLN A 289 -21.78 10.90 4.62
C GLN A 289 -23.27 11.25 4.60
N HIS A 290 -23.86 11.23 3.41
CA HIS A 290 -25.29 11.36 3.19
C HIS A 290 -25.85 9.99 2.82
N ASP A 291 -26.47 9.36 3.80
CA ASP A 291 -26.99 7.99 3.70
C ASP A 291 -28.39 7.99 3.11
N GLU A 292 -28.64 7.01 2.23
CA GLU A 292 -29.95 6.76 1.64
C GLU A 292 -30.33 5.28 1.78
N GLN A 293 -31.54 4.93 1.37
CA GLN A 293 -32.06 3.57 1.54
C GLN A 293 -31.34 2.56 0.62
N ASP A 294 -30.95 2.98 -0.59
CA ASP A 294 -30.38 2.15 -1.65
C ASP A 294 -28.94 2.55 -2.04
N GLY A 295 -28.33 3.44 -1.27
CA GLY A 295 -26.96 3.90 -1.49
C GLY A 295 -26.54 4.96 -0.48
N LEU A 296 -25.39 5.57 -0.71
CA LEU A 296 -24.89 6.70 0.07
C LEU A 296 -23.96 7.54 -0.80
N THR A 297 -23.82 8.82 -0.44
CA THR A 297 -22.91 9.76 -1.12
C THR A 297 -22.02 10.46 -0.11
N MET A 298 -20.82 10.81 -0.54
CA MET A 298 -19.82 11.49 0.29
C MET A 298 -19.17 12.60 -0.52
N ASP A 299 -18.87 13.72 0.14
CA ASP A 299 -17.97 14.73 -0.41
C ASP A 299 -16.52 14.22 -0.28
N VAL A 300 -15.90 13.94 -1.42
CA VAL A 300 -14.56 13.33 -1.47
C VAL A 300 -13.49 14.21 -0.84
N GLU A 301 -13.56 15.54 -1.00
CA GLU A 301 -12.53 16.43 -0.44
C GLU A 301 -12.73 16.61 1.06
N GLN A 302 -13.97 16.77 1.53
CA GLN A 302 -14.26 16.82 2.97
C GLN A 302 -13.79 15.55 3.69
N VAL A 303 -14.15 14.38 3.15
CA VAL A 303 -13.72 13.09 3.73
C VAL A 303 -12.20 12.97 3.71
N LYS A 304 -11.54 13.38 2.63
CA LYS A 304 -10.07 13.32 2.55
C LYS A 304 -9.37 14.18 3.60
N GLU A 305 -9.86 15.39 3.85
CA GLU A 305 -9.31 16.29 4.88
C GLU A 305 -9.52 15.74 6.28
N GLU A 306 -10.73 15.26 6.59
CA GLU A 306 -11.04 14.66 7.89
C GLU A 306 -10.20 13.41 8.15
N MET A 307 -10.17 12.49 7.17
CA MET A 307 -9.42 11.24 7.30
C MET A 307 -7.91 11.46 7.44
N LEU A 308 -7.34 12.55 6.89
CA LEU A 308 -5.94 12.88 7.11
C LEU A 308 -5.65 13.16 8.61
N GLN A 309 -6.53 13.89 9.29
CA GLN A 309 -6.39 14.15 10.72
C GLN A 309 -6.56 12.88 11.55
N ILE A 310 -7.54 12.05 11.18
CA ILE A 310 -7.79 10.77 11.86
C ILE A 310 -6.63 9.80 11.66
N ASP A 311 -6.07 9.72 10.45
CA ASP A 311 -4.90 8.88 10.16
C ASP A 311 -3.70 9.27 11.03
N MET A 312 -3.44 10.57 11.22
CA MET A 312 -2.37 11.05 12.11
C MET A 312 -2.59 10.60 13.56
N LYS A 313 -3.83 10.68 14.05
CA LYS A 313 -4.16 10.30 15.43
C LYS A 313 -4.19 8.79 15.64
N ALA A 314 -4.68 8.04 14.66
CA ALA A 314 -4.64 6.59 14.65
C ALA A 314 -3.18 6.08 14.62
N GLN A 315 -2.29 6.76 13.89
CA GLN A 315 -0.87 6.41 13.83
C GLN A 315 -0.19 6.54 15.21
N GLU A 316 -0.53 7.57 15.99
CA GLU A 316 -0.05 7.73 17.39
C GLU A 316 -0.54 6.58 18.29
N MET A 317 -1.70 5.99 17.99
CA MET A 317 -2.23 4.78 18.63
C MET A 317 -1.64 3.49 18.05
N GLY A 318 -0.77 3.56 17.04
CA GLY A 318 -0.23 2.40 16.32
C GLY A 318 -1.28 1.66 15.49
N LEU A 319 -2.16 2.41 14.83
CA LEU A 319 -3.20 1.91 13.94
C LEU A 319 -3.01 2.51 12.54
N PHE A 320 -3.28 1.69 11.53
CA PHE A 320 -3.31 2.11 10.14
C PHE A 320 -4.73 2.00 9.61
N ARG A 321 -5.08 2.83 8.63
CA ARG A 321 -6.29 2.64 7.85
C ARG A 321 -6.08 1.48 6.88
N ILE A 322 -6.64 0.32 7.22
CA ILE A 322 -6.38 -0.97 6.56
C ILE A 322 -7.48 -1.40 5.60
N GLY A 323 -8.64 -0.73 5.61
CA GLY A 323 -9.72 -1.08 4.71
C GLY A 323 -10.92 -0.16 4.81
N LEU A 324 -11.96 -0.51 4.06
CA LEU A 324 -13.28 0.09 4.14
C LEU A 324 -14.36 -0.98 4.29
N ILE A 325 -15.49 -0.58 4.85
CA ILE A 325 -16.66 -1.43 5.05
C ILE A 325 -17.92 -0.63 4.73
N PHE A 326 -18.89 -1.26 4.07
CA PHE A 326 -20.18 -0.64 3.80
C PHE A 326 -21.33 -1.65 3.86
N THR A 327 -22.55 -1.16 4.03
CA THR A 327 -23.75 -1.99 4.08
C THR A 327 -24.51 -1.98 2.77
N ASP A 328 -25.13 -3.10 2.45
CA ASP A 328 -26.17 -3.25 1.43
C ASP A 328 -27.26 -4.15 2.01
N LEU A 329 -27.97 -3.61 3.01
CA LEU A 329 -28.98 -4.31 3.79
C LEU A 329 -30.37 -3.82 3.41
N SER A 330 -31.29 -4.77 3.23
CA SER A 330 -32.70 -4.46 3.00
C SER A 330 -33.55 -5.50 3.70
N ASP A 331 -34.37 -5.02 4.63
CA ASP A 331 -35.27 -5.86 5.43
C ASP A 331 -36.27 -6.60 4.53
N ARG A 332 -36.55 -7.87 4.85
CA ARG A 332 -37.45 -8.72 4.07
C ARG A 332 -38.93 -8.44 4.33
N GLY A 333 -39.26 -7.60 5.32
CA GLY A 333 -40.61 -7.31 5.75
C GLY A 333 -41.30 -8.46 6.49
N ALA A 334 -40.54 -9.48 6.92
CA ALA A 334 -41.06 -10.66 7.62
C ALA A 334 -41.18 -10.45 9.14
N GLY A 335 -40.60 -9.37 9.68
CA GLY A 335 -40.65 -9.05 11.12
C GLY A 335 -39.72 -9.91 11.99
N ASP A 336 -38.83 -10.69 11.38
CA ASP A 336 -37.87 -11.59 12.03
C ASP A 336 -36.42 -11.06 11.99
N GLY A 337 -36.19 -9.89 11.38
CA GLY A 337 -34.87 -9.30 11.19
C GLY A 337 -34.08 -9.89 10.02
N THR A 338 -34.72 -10.72 9.18
CA THR A 338 -34.08 -11.27 7.97
C THR A 338 -33.97 -10.22 6.87
N VAL A 339 -32.92 -10.35 6.06
CA VAL A 339 -32.60 -9.43 4.96
C VAL A 339 -32.63 -10.15 3.62
N PHE A 340 -32.80 -9.41 2.53
CA PHE A 340 -32.72 -9.96 1.18
C PHE A 340 -31.29 -10.36 0.80
N CYS A 341 -31.13 -11.54 0.20
CA CYS A 341 -29.90 -11.94 -0.47
C CYS A 341 -29.83 -11.30 -1.85
N LYS A 342 -29.11 -10.18 -1.98
CA LYS A 342 -28.91 -9.49 -3.26
C LYS A 342 -27.66 -9.96 -4.00
N ARG A 343 -26.65 -10.41 -3.26
CA ARG A 343 -25.28 -10.68 -3.75
C ARG A 343 -25.01 -12.17 -3.73
N HIS A 344 -25.09 -12.80 -4.90
CA HIS A 344 -24.86 -14.24 -5.07
C HIS A 344 -24.32 -14.52 -6.48
N LYS A 345 -24.00 -15.79 -6.74
CA LYS A 345 -23.39 -16.26 -8.00
C LYS A 345 -24.17 -15.91 -9.28
N ASP A 346 -25.47 -15.65 -9.18
CA ASP A 346 -26.34 -15.37 -10.33
C ASP A 346 -26.67 -13.86 -10.44
N SER A 347 -26.08 -13.02 -9.57
CA SER A 347 -26.21 -11.57 -9.58
C SER A 347 -24.84 -10.90 -9.73
N PHE A 348 -24.25 -10.44 -8.62
CA PHE A 348 -22.93 -9.85 -8.51
C PHE A 348 -22.44 -9.96 -7.06
N PHE A 349 -21.13 -9.93 -6.85
CA PHE A 349 -20.54 -9.84 -5.51
C PHE A 349 -20.20 -8.40 -5.14
N LEU A 350 -19.42 -7.73 -5.98
CA LEU A 350 -19.21 -6.28 -5.95
C LEU A 350 -19.72 -5.66 -7.24
N SER A 351 -20.32 -4.49 -7.15
CA SER A 351 -20.72 -3.73 -8.33
C SER A 351 -19.50 -3.10 -9.03
N SER A 352 -19.62 -2.76 -10.30
CA SER A 352 -18.54 -2.05 -11.02
C SER A 352 -18.15 -0.72 -10.37
N LEU A 353 -19.09 -0.01 -9.75
CA LEU A 353 -18.81 1.20 -8.98
C LEU A 353 -17.99 0.90 -7.72
N GLU A 354 -18.33 -0.16 -6.99
CA GLU A 354 -17.60 -0.60 -5.80
C GLU A 354 -16.20 -1.11 -6.13
N VAL A 355 -16.02 -1.79 -7.27
CA VAL A 355 -14.71 -2.20 -7.78
C VAL A 355 -13.83 -0.99 -8.10
N ILE A 356 -14.39 0.04 -8.75
CA ILE A 356 -13.68 1.29 -9.03
C ILE A 356 -13.32 2.01 -7.73
N MET A 357 -14.24 2.03 -6.76
CA MET A 357 -13.98 2.60 -5.42
C MET A 357 -12.83 1.86 -4.72
N ALA A 358 -12.86 0.52 -4.70
CA ALA A 358 -11.83 -0.31 -4.09
C ALA A 358 -10.46 -0.09 -4.77
N ALA A 359 -10.41 -0.10 -6.10
CA ALA A 359 -9.20 0.17 -6.88
C ALA A 359 -8.58 1.54 -6.54
N ARG A 360 -9.40 2.60 -6.48
CA ARG A 360 -8.93 3.94 -6.09
C ARG A 360 -8.37 3.97 -4.68
N HIS A 361 -8.97 3.24 -3.74
CA HIS A 361 -8.46 3.15 -2.38
C HIS A 361 -7.17 2.34 -2.30
N GLN A 362 -7.07 1.22 -3.02
CA GLN A 362 -5.84 0.41 -3.09
C GLN A 362 -4.67 1.23 -3.64
N THR A 363 -4.85 1.93 -4.76
CA THR A 363 -3.79 2.79 -5.34
C THR A 363 -3.38 3.95 -4.41
N ARG A 364 -4.30 4.46 -3.58
CA ARG A 364 -4.00 5.51 -2.58
C ARG A 364 -3.27 4.98 -1.34
N HIS A 365 -3.35 3.68 -1.08
CA HIS A 365 -2.70 3.02 0.06
C HIS A 365 -1.74 1.93 -0.45
N PRO A 366 -0.68 2.32 -1.18
CA PRO A 366 0.22 1.35 -1.82
C PRO A 366 0.97 0.52 -0.79
N ASN A 367 1.17 -0.75 -1.10
CA ASN A 367 2.03 -1.64 -0.34
C ASN A 367 3.49 -1.41 -0.77
N VAL A 368 4.33 -1.02 0.19
CA VAL A 368 5.77 -0.87 -0.03
C VAL A 368 6.40 -2.24 -0.23
N SER A 369 7.18 -2.41 -1.31
CA SER A 369 7.97 -3.61 -1.49
C SER A 369 9.30 -3.35 -2.19
N LYS A 370 10.37 -3.86 -1.58
CA LYS A 370 11.74 -3.75 -2.13
C LYS A 370 11.99 -4.62 -3.36
N TYR A 371 11.11 -5.58 -3.62
CA TYR A 371 11.16 -6.52 -4.74
C TYR A 371 10.44 -6.01 -5.99
N SER A 372 9.86 -4.82 -5.91
CA SER A 372 9.20 -4.16 -7.04
C SER A 372 10.13 -3.19 -7.76
N GLU A 373 10.02 -3.08 -9.08
CA GLU A 373 10.72 -2.06 -9.87
C GLU A 373 10.39 -0.63 -9.40
N GLN A 374 9.14 -0.41 -8.96
CA GLN A 374 8.62 0.88 -8.51
C GLN A 374 8.86 1.13 -7.01
N GLY A 375 9.30 0.11 -6.25
CA GLY A 375 9.36 0.16 -4.78
C GLY A 375 8.01 -0.01 -4.08
N ILE A 376 6.93 -0.16 -4.85
CA ILE A 376 5.57 -0.45 -4.40
C ILE A 376 4.97 -1.54 -5.28
N PHE A 377 4.07 -2.35 -4.74
CA PHE A 377 3.34 -3.35 -5.51
C PHE A 377 1.98 -3.61 -4.90
N SER A 378 0.91 -3.25 -5.63
CA SER A 378 -0.48 -3.38 -5.21
C SER A 378 -0.74 -2.76 -3.83
N SER A 379 -1.72 -3.28 -3.09
CA SER A 379 -2.14 -2.75 -1.80
C SER A 379 -2.62 -3.85 -0.86
N LYS A 380 -2.36 -3.68 0.44
CA LYS A 380 -2.95 -4.51 1.50
C LYS A 380 -4.34 -4.02 1.95
N PHE A 381 -4.84 -2.94 1.36
CA PHE A 381 -6.13 -2.36 1.71
C PHE A 381 -7.28 -3.31 1.34
N VAL A 382 -8.17 -3.61 2.29
CA VAL A 382 -9.27 -4.57 2.11
C VAL A 382 -10.63 -3.86 1.98
N THR A 383 -11.58 -4.51 1.29
CA THR A 383 -12.95 -4.04 1.13
C THR A 383 -13.92 -5.06 1.69
N CYS A 384 -14.74 -4.65 2.66
CA CYS A 384 -15.77 -5.49 3.28
C CYS A 384 -17.17 -4.98 2.93
N VAL A 385 -18.10 -5.91 2.71
CA VAL A 385 -19.52 -5.60 2.45
C VAL A 385 -20.36 -6.39 3.44
N ILE A 386 -21.30 -5.72 4.09
CA ILE A 386 -22.30 -6.34 4.95
C ILE A 386 -23.61 -6.44 4.17
N SER A 387 -24.05 -7.66 3.88
CA SER A 387 -25.29 -7.91 3.14
C SER A 387 -25.95 -9.23 3.58
N GLY A 388 -27.06 -9.61 2.96
CA GLY A 388 -27.75 -10.86 3.24
C GLY A 388 -27.08 -12.07 2.60
N ASN A 389 -26.80 -13.12 3.38
CA ASN A 389 -26.39 -14.42 2.86
C ASN A 389 -27.58 -15.20 2.24
N LEU A 390 -27.35 -16.41 1.74
CA LEU A 390 -28.38 -17.22 1.07
C LEU A 390 -29.53 -17.62 2.01
N GLU A 391 -29.25 -17.70 3.30
CA GLU A 391 -30.19 -18.00 4.38
C GLU A 391 -30.99 -16.76 4.83
N GLY A 392 -30.61 -15.55 4.37
CA GLY A 392 -31.24 -14.29 4.74
C GLY A 392 -30.72 -13.69 6.06
N GLU A 393 -29.61 -14.21 6.58
CA GLU A 393 -28.89 -13.67 7.73
C GLU A 393 -27.94 -12.56 7.28
N ILE A 394 -27.62 -11.64 8.20
CA ILE A 394 -26.65 -10.58 7.94
C ILE A 394 -25.24 -11.18 8.04
N ASP A 395 -24.49 -11.13 6.95
CA ASP A 395 -23.15 -11.69 6.85
C ASP A 395 -22.17 -10.71 6.18
N ILE A 396 -20.87 -10.94 6.39
CA ILE A 396 -19.79 -10.13 5.83
C ILE A 396 -19.17 -10.86 4.64
N SER A 397 -18.85 -10.12 3.59
CA SER A 397 -18.03 -10.61 2.49
C SER A 397 -16.83 -9.69 2.28
N SER A 398 -15.64 -10.28 2.15
CA SER A 398 -14.38 -9.53 2.08
C SER A 398 -13.66 -9.77 0.76
N TYR A 399 -13.17 -8.68 0.18
CA TYR A 399 -12.59 -8.66 -1.16
C TYR A 399 -11.39 -7.73 -1.22
N GLN A 400 -10.54 -7.99 -2.22
CA GLN A 400 -9.65 -6.99 -2.82
C GLN A 400 -9.85 -7.02 -4.33
N VAL A 401 -9.43 -5.97 -5.01
CA VAL A 401 -9.34 -5.97 -6.47
C VAL A 401 -7.93 -6.31 -6.92
N SER A 402 -7.83 -6.88 -8.12
CA SER A 402 -6.57 -7.26 -8.77
C SER A 402 -5.70 -6.06 -9.14
N THR A 403 -4.41 -6.30 -9.37
CA THR A 403 -3.48 -5.28 -9.89
C THR A 403 -3.90 -4.78 -11.27
N ASP A 404 -4.51 -5.64 -12.08
CA ASP A 404 -5.09 -5.24 -13.37
C ASP A 404 -6.25 -4.25 -13.17
N ALA A 405 -7.07 -4.41 -12.14
CA ALA A 405 -8.14 -3.47 -11.81
C ALA A 405 -7.58 -2.11 -11.36
N GLU A 406 -6.54 -2.11 -10.52
CA GLU A 406 -5.81 -0.90 -10.11
C GLU A 406 -5.27 -0.15 -11.34
N ALA A 407 -4.65 -0.86 -12.28
CA ALA A 407 -4.12 -0.30 -13.52
C ALA A 407 -5.21 0.20 -14.48
N LEU A 408 -6.31 -0.54 -14.65
CA LEU A 408 -7.45 -0.13 -15.47
C LEU A 408 -8.08 1.17 -14.97
N VAL A 409 -8.27 1.30 -13.65
CA VAL A 409 -8.84 2.50 -13.03
C VAL A 409 -7.85 3.66 -13.05
N THR A 410 -6.57 3.40 -12.83
CA THR A 410 -5.51 4.42 -12.93
C THR A 410 -5.36 4.97 -14.36
N ALA A 411 -5.60 4.13 -15.36
CA ALA A 411 -5.63 4.51 -16.78
C ALA A 411 -7.02 4.99 -17.25
N ASP A 412 -7.99 5.11 -16.34
CA ASP A 412 -9.36 5.57 -16.60
C ASP A 412 -10.08 4.77 -17.71
N MET A 413 -9.76 3.47 -17.83
CA MET A 413 -10.28 2.61 -18.91
C MET A 413 -11.66 2.02 -18.63
N ILE A 414 -12.12 2.01 -17.38
CA ILE A 414 -13.40 1.42 -17.00
C ILE A 414 -14.30 2.40 -16.24
N SER A 415 -15.60 2.25 -16.41
CA SER A 415 -16.65 3.00 -15.72
C SER A 415 -17.79 2.08 -15.25
N GLY A 416 -18.66 2.63 -14.40
CA GLY A 416 -19.87 1.94 -13.99
C GLY A 416 -20.82 1.72 -15.17
N SER A 417 -21.43 0.53 -15.23
CA SER A 417 -22.44 0.19 -16.23
C SER A 417 -23.85 0.23 -15.64
N THR A 418 -24.87 0.13 -16.49
CA THR A 418 -26.26 -0.09 -16.07
C THR A 418 -26.44 -1.41 -15.32
N TYR A 419 -25.68 -2.44 -15.72
CA TYR A 419 -25.66 -3.72 -15.01
C TYR A 419 -24.54 -3.69 -13.95
N PRO A 420 -24.86 -3.90 -12.66
CA PRO A 420 -23.87 -3.81 -11.58
C PRO A 420 -22.75 -4.85 -11.73
N SER A 421 -23.05 -6.02 -12.31
CA SER A 421 -22.08 -7.10 -12.56
C SER A 421 -21.08 -6.81 -13.69
N MET A 422 -21.28 -5.74 -14.48
CA MET A 422 -20.48 -5.46 -15.66
C MET A 422 -19.73 -4.14 -15.53
N ALA A 423 -18.44 -4.11 -15.88
CA ALA A 423 -17.67 -2.88 -16.07
C ALA A 423 -17.77 -2.45 -17.53
N TYR A 424 -18.11 -1.18 -17.75
CA TYR A 424 -18.14 -0.61 -19.09
C TYR A 424 -16.72 -0.13 -19.46
N ILE A 425 -16.28 -0.43 -20.69
CA ILE A 425 -14.98 0.02 -21.18
C ILE A 425 -15.16 1.39 -21.83
N ASN A 426 -14.41 2.36 -21.36
CA ASN A 426 -14.45 3.73 -21.86
C ASN A 426 -13.88 3.83 -23.28
N ASP A 427 -14.30 4.86 -24.02
CA ASP A 427 -13.78 5.14 -25.35
C ASP A 427 -12.38 5.78 -25.29
N THR A 428 -11.66 5.75 -26.42
CA THR A 428 -10.39 6.46 -26.59
C THR A 428 -10.63 7.95 -26.79
N THR A 429 -9.86 8.79 -26.10
CA THR A 429 -9.89 10.26 -26.16
C THR A 429 -8.47 10.83 -26.38
N ASP A 430 -8.36 12.14 -26.47
CA ASP A 430 -7.08 12.85 -26.48
C ASP A 430 -6.26 12.65 -25.20
N GLU A 431 -6.92 12.36 -24.08
CA GLU A 431 -6.25 12.07 -22.81
C GLU A 431 -6.08 10.58 -22.53
N ARG A 432 -6.87 9.70 -23.12
CA ARG A 432 -6.92 8.28 -22.79
C ARG A 432 -6.84 7.42 -24.04
N TYR A 433 -5.90 6.47 -24.06
CA TYR A 433 -5.82 5.46 -25.11
C TYR A 433 -6.33 4.13 -24.58
N VAL A 434 -7.31 3.51 -25.24
CA VAL A 434 -7.88 2.22 -24.83
C VAL A 434 -7.52 1.14 -25.86
N PRO A 435 -6.60 0.20 -25.53
CA PRO A 435 -6.24 -0.88 -26.45
C PRO A 435 -7.40 -1.88 -26.62
N GLU A 436 -7.15 -2.94 -27.39
CA GLU A 436 -8.03 -4.11 -27.33
C GLU A 436 -7.90 -4.78 -25.96
N ILE A 437 -9.04 -5.01 -25.30
CA ILE A 437 -9.10 -5.64 -23.99
C ILE A 437 -9.83 -6.96 -24.15
N PHE A 438 -9.20 -8.03 -23.68
CA PHE A 438 -9.75 -9.37 -23.64
C PHE A 438 -9.82 -9.84 -22.20
N TYR A 439 -10.67 -10.83 -21.92
CA TYR A 439 -10.69 -11.51 -20.63
C TYR A 439 -10.76 -13.02 -20.82
N MET A 440 -10.18 -13.76 -19.87
CA MET A 440 -10.12 -15.22 -19.86
C MET A 440 -11.36 -15.78 -19.19
N LYS A 441 -12.44 -15.94 -19.95
CA LYS A 441 -13.73 -16.43 -19.44
C LYS A 441 -13.64 -17.88 -19.03
N SER A 442 -13.93 -18.17 -17.76
CA SER A 442 -14.00 -19.54 -17.25
C SER A 442 -15.35 -20.16 -17.61
N ASN A 443 -15.33 -21.37 -18.15
CA ASN A 443 -16.54 -22.18 -18.33
C ASN A 443 -16.83 -23.03 -17.08
N GLU A 444 -17.94 -23.76 -17.08
CA GLU A 444 -18.38 -24.62 -15.96
C GLU A 444 -17.36 -25.72 -15.58
N TYR A 445 -16.43 -26.03 -16.47
CA TYR A 445 -15.37 -27.02 -16.26
C TYR A 445 -14.03 -26.39 -15.83
N GLY A 446 -13.99 -25.09 -15.55
CA GLY A 446 -12.78 -24.37 -15.14
C GLY A 446 -11.78 -24.13 -16.28
N ILE A 447 -12.18 -24.33 -17.53
CA ILE A 447 -11.35 -24.07 -18.71
C ILE A 447 -11.59 -22.63 -19.15
N THR A 448 -10.50 -21.88 -19.36
CA THR A 448 -10.57 -20.47 -19.74
C THR A 448 -10.50 -20.27 -21.26
N VAL A 449 -11.39 -19.44 -21.79
CA VAL A 449 -11.44 -19.04 -23.21
C VAL A 449 -11.28 -17.54 -23.32
N LYS A 450 -10.43 -17.08 -24.24
CA LYS A 450 -10.21 -15.66 -24.48
C LYS A 450 -11.39 -15.04 -25.22
N GLU A 451 -12.12 -14.14 -24.57
CA GLU A 451 -13.22 -13.36 -25.16
C GLU A 451 -12.90 -11.86 -25.19
N ASN A 452 -13.52 -11.12 -26.13
CA ASN A 452 -13.39 -9.66 -26.18
C ASN A 452 -14.18 -9.04 -25.01
N ALA A 453 -13.56 -8.11 -24.29
CA ALA A 453 -14.14 -7.44 -23.13
C ALA A 453 -15.00 -6.21 -23.51
N LYS A 454 -14.90 -5.70 -24.75
CA LYS A 454 -15.72 -4.57 -25.23
C LYS A 454 -17.13 -5.06 -25.62
N PRO A 455 -18.20 -4.29 -25.35
CA PRO A 455 -18.20 -2.97 -24.70
C PRO A 455 -18.19 -3.03 -23.17
N ALA A 456 -18.53 -4.18 -22.59
CA ALA A 456 -18.53 -4.40 -21.15
C ALA A 456 -18.19 -5.86 -20.82
N PHE A 457 -17.56 -6.09 -19.67
CA PHE A 457 -17.18 -7.42 -19.20
C PHE A 457 -17.52 -7.62 -17.72
N PRO A 458 -17.67 -8.88 -17.25
CA PRO A 458 -18.01 -9.15 -15.85
C PRO A 458 -16.92 -8.70 -14.89
N VAL A 459 -17.27 -7.96 -13.84
CA VAL A 459 -16.28 -7.44 -12.87
C VAL A 459 -15.72 -8.48 -11.93
N ASP A 460 -16.35 -9.66 -11.83
CA ASP A 460 -15.88 -10.75 -10.96
C ASP A 460 -14.46 -11.22 -11.33
N TYR A 461 -14.04 -11.06 -12.59
CA TYR A 461 -12.68 -11.37 -13.03
C TYR A 461 -11.61 -10.44 -12.44
N LEU A 462 -12.03 -9.29 -11.91
CA LEU A 462 -11.16 -8.32 -11.25
C LEU A 462 -11.07 -8.55 -9.74
N LEU A 463 -11.83 -9.48 -9.18
CA LEU A 463 -11.94 -9.72 -7.74
C LEU A 463 -11.03 -10.84 -7.26
N VAL A 464 -10.50 -10.66 -6.06
CA VAL A 464 -9.97 -11.75 -5.24
C VAL A 464 -10.73 -11.79 -3.92
N THR A 465 -11.10 -13.00 -3.51
CA THR A 465 -11.93 -13.19 -2.29
C THR A 465 -11.05 -13.46 -1.07
N LEU A 466 -11.42 -12.87 0.05
CA LEU A 466 -10.77 -13.05 1.35
C LEU A 466 -11.69 -13.85 2.26
N THR A 467 -11.09 -14.59 3.19
CA THR A 467 -11.88 -15.13 4.31
C THR A 467 -12.04 -14.05 5.37
N HIS A 468 -13.03 -14.19 6.24
CA HIS A 468 -13.20 -13.29 7.39
C HIS A 468 -13.55 -14.10 8.63
N GLY A 469 -13.40 -13.50 9.81
CA GLY A 469 -13.76 -14.15 11.06
C GLY A 469 -13.51 -13.29 12.28
N PHE A 470 -13.78 -13.89 13.43
CA PHE A 470 -13.49 -13.33 14.75
C PHE A 470 -12.44 -14.22 15.42
N PRO A 471 -11.58 -13.67 16.29
CA PRO A 471 -10.71 -14.45 17.14
C PRO A 471 -11.49 -15.50 17.93
N LYS A 472 -10.86 -16.65 18.16
CA LYS A 472 -11.41 -17.64 19.09
C LYS A 472 -11.32 -17.08 20.51
N ALA A 473 -12.32 -17.35 21.36
CA ALA A 473 -12.34 -16.87 22.75
C ALA A 473 -11.11 -17.31 23.57
N ASP A 474 -10.48 -18.42 23.20
CA ASP A 474 -9.28 -18.97 23.85
C ASP A 474 -7.97 -18.54 23.18
N ALA A 475 -8.02 -17.73 22.11
CA ALA A 475 -6.82 -17.22 21.48
C ALA A 475 -6.19 -16.13 22.37
N GLU A 476 -4.86 -16.08 22.43
CA GLU A 476 -4.11 -14.95 23.01
C GLU A 476 -4.24 -13.70 22.12
N THR A 477 -5.46 -13.23 21.90
CA THR A 477 -5.72 -11.96 21.21
C THR A 477 -5.95 -10.86 22.23
N ASN A 478 -5.07 -9.87 22.19
CA ASN A 478 -5.19 -8.66 22.99
C ASN A 478 -5.88 -7.58 22.14
N PRO A 479 -7.22 -7.43 22.20
CA PRO A 479 -7.89 -6.34 21.51
C PRO A 479 -7.30 -5.02 22.00
N LYS A 480 -6.98 -4.12 21.08
CA LYS A 480 -6.33 -2.85 21.42
C LYS A 480 -7.24 -1.94 22.26
N PHE A 481 -8.55 -2.05 22.05
CA PHE A 481 -9.55 -1.31 22.80
C PHE A 481 -10.42 -2.26 23.64
N SER A 482 -10.57 -1.92 24.92
CA SER A 482 -11.40 -2.68 25.87
C SER A 482 -12.88 -2.55 25.53
N THR A 483 -13.32 -1.36 25.12
CA THR A 483 -14.71 -1.10 24.74
C THR A 483 -14.82 -0.62 23.29
N SER A 484 -15.74 -1.23 22.55
CA SER A 484 -16.06 -0.85 21.16
C SER A 484 -17.35 -0.02 21.06
N ALA A 485 -18.19 -0.09 22.11
CA ALA A 485 -19.49 0.56 22.19
C ALA A 485 -19.64 1.34 23.52
N GLY A 486 -20.70 2.14 23.62
CA GLY A 486 -21.09 2.87 24.83
C GLY A 486 -20.85 4.38 24.76
N PHE A 487 -19.79 4.84 24.10
CA PHE A 487 -19.63 6.25 23.73
C PHE A 487 -20.09 6.46 22.28
N PRO A 488 -20.83 7.54 21.95
CA PRO A 488 -21.27 7.80 20.58
C PRO A 488 -20.13 7.81 19.57
N TRP A 489 -20.31 7.12 18.46
CA TRP A 489 -19.38 7.19 17.35
C TRP A 489 -19.49 8.55 16.62
N THR A 490 -18.45 8.91 15.88
CA THR A 490 -18.37 10.16 15.13
C THR A 490 -19.39 10.18 13.99
N ASN A 491 -19.84 11.38 13.59
CA ASN A 491 -20.74 11.59 12.44
C ASN A 491 -22.09 10.85 12.52
N ARG A 492 -22.63 10.67 13.73
CA ARG A 492 -23.95 10.06 14.00
C ARG A 492 -25.01 11.03 14.53
N GLN A 493 -24.86 12.35 14.30
CA GLN A 493 -25.84 13.32 14.79
C GLN A 493 -27.26 13.06 14.24
N ALA A 494 -27.38 12.57 13.00
CA ALA A 494 -28.67 12.21 12.40
C ALA A 494 -29.39 11.06 13.13
N MET A 495 -28.65 10.23 13.87
CA MET A 495 -29.20 9.15 14.70
C MET A 495 -29.59 9.60 16.11
N GLY A 496 -29.41 10.90 16.43
CA GLY A 496 -29.56 11.41 17.79
C GLY A 496 -28.40 11.02 18.73
N GLN A 497 -27.27 10.57 18.17
CA GLN A 497 -26.05 10.25 18.90
C GLN A 497 -25.00 11.33 18.61
N SER A 498 -25.07 12.45 19.34
CA SER A 498 -24.07 13.52 19.27
C SER A 498 -22.92 13.30 20.26
N GLN A 499 -21.72 13.71 19.87
CA GLN A 499 -20.60 13.84 20.78
C GLN A 499 -20.58 15.26 21.34
N ASP A 500 -21.00 15.40 22.58
CA ASP A 500 -21.05 16.67 23.31
C ASP A 500 -20.58 16.50 24.77
N TYR A 501 -20.45 17.61 25.49
CA TYR A 501 -20.04 17.58 26.90
C TYR A 501 -21.03 16.82 27.78
N GLN A 502 -22.32 16.84 27.44
CA GLN A 502 -23.37 16.16 28.22
C GLN A 502 -23.19 14.64 28.16
N GLU A 503 -22.97 14.08 26.97
CA GLU A 503 -22.75 12.65 26.81
C GLU A 503 -21.36 12.22 27.33
N LEU A 504 -20.32 13.05 27.15
CA LEU A 504 -19.01 12.79 27.77
C LEU A 504 -19.09 12.76 29.30
N LYS A 505 -19.83 13.69 29.91
CA LYS A 505 -20.07 13.71 31.36
C LYS A 505 -20.81 12.45 31.81
N LYS A 506 -21.89 12.08 31.12
CA LYS A 506 -22.65 10.86 31.42
C LYS A 506 -21.79 9.60 31.31
N TYR A 507 -20.90 9.54 30.34
CA TYR A 507 -20.05 8.37 30.10
C TYR A 507 -18.87 8.26 31.06
N LEU A 508 -18.18 9.37 31.36
CA LEU A 508 -16.85 9.36 31.99
C LEU A 508 -16.81 9.96 33.42
N TYR A 509 -17.64 10.96 33.73
CA TYR A 509 -17.46 11.79 34.94
C TYR A 509 -17.53 10.99 36.25
N GLN A 510 -18.57 10.16 36.42
CA GLN A 510 -18.76 9.38 37.65
C GLN A 510 -17.61 8.40 37.90
N VAL A 511 -17.08 7.80 36.83
CA VAL A 511 -15.97 6.84 36.89
C VAL A 511 -14.64 7.55 37.16
N ALA A 512 -14.43 8.71 36.53
CA ALA A 512 -13.22 9.52 36.76
C ALA A 512 -13.12 10.05 38.20
N SER A 513 -14.25 10.23 38.89
CA SER A 513 -14.29 10.70 40.28
C SER A 513 -14.39 9.60 41.34
N SER A 514 -14.65 8.34 40.95
CA SER A 514 -14.86 7.24 41.91
C SER A 514 -13.56 6.66 42.48
N GLY A 515 -12.42 6.91 41.82
CA GLY A 515 -11.13 6.29 42.15
C GLY A 515 -10.99 4.83 41.68
N ASP A 516 -11.95 4.32 40.90
CA ASP A 516 -11.87 2.99 40.29
C ASP A 516 -11.07 3.04 38.98
N PHE A 517 -9.77 2.77 39.08
CA PHE A 517 -8.86 2.79 37.94
C PHE A 517 -9.15 1.70 36.90
N SER A 518 -9.72 0.55 37.31
CA SER A 518 -10.02 -0.55 36.37
C SER A 518 -11.20 -0.19 35.48
N LEU A 519 -12.26 0.34 36.07
CA LEU A 519 -13.41 0.83 35.30
C LEU A 519 -13.06 2.07 34.47
N LEU A 520 -12.17 2.94 34.98
CA LEU A 520 -11.69 4.09 34.21
C LEU A 520 -10.90 3.66 32.99
N HIS A 521 -10.00 2.68 33.13
CA HIS A 521 -9.28 2.10 32.00
C HIS A 521 -10.23 1.53 30.94
N GLU A 522 -11.22 0.73 31.36
CA GLU A 522 -12.22 0.16 30.44
C GLU A 522 -12.95 1.25 29.63
N LYS A 523 -13.33 2.35 30.29
CA LYS A 523 -14.02 3.48 29.66
C LYS A 523 -13.11 4.27 28.71
N VAL A 524 -11.89 4.54 29.14
CA VAL A 524 -10.90 5.32 28.38
C VAL A 524 -10.36 4.55 27.17
N SER A 525 -10.30 3.22 27.26
CA SER A 525 -9.90 2.32 26.19
C SER A 525 -11.02 2.14 25.15
N ASN A 526 -11.36 3.26 24.48
CA ASN A 526 -12.37 3.38 23.44
C ASN A 526 -11.90 4.33 22.32
N PHE A 527 -11.90 3.85 21.07
CA PHE A 527 -11.37 4.61 19.94
C PHE A 527 -12.06 5.97 19.70
N HIS A 528 -13.40 6.00 19.67
CA HIS A 528 -14.14 7.23 19.39
C HIS A 528 -14.07 8.23 20.54
N LEU A 529 -14.01 7.75 21.79
CA LEU A 529 -13.80 8.60 22.96
C LEU A 529 -12.45 9.32 22.89
N LEU A 530 -11.37 8.58 22.58
CA LEU A 530 -10.03 9.14 22.47
C LEU A 530 -9.99 10.25 21.42
N LEU A 531 -10.55 9.99 20.24
CA LEU A 531 -10.65 10.99 19.18
C LEU A 531 -11.41 12.23 19.66
N TYR A 532 -12.57 12.05 20.30
CA TYR A 532 -13.36 13.16 20.82
C TYR A 532 -12.60 13.99 21.88
N ILE A 533 -11.96 13.35 22.87
CA ILE A 533 -11.17 14.06 23.88
C ILE A 533 -10.06 14.89 23.23
N ASN A 534 -9.38 14.35 22.21
CA ASN A 534 -8.37 15.10 21.47
C ASN A 534 -8.97 16.30 20.72
N THR A 535 -10.20 16.22 20.20
CA THR A 535 -10.84 17.39 19.55
C THR A 535 -11.09 18.56 20.50
N LEU A 536 -11.21 18.31 21.81
CA LEU A 536 -11.42 19.37 22.81
C LEU A 536 -10.16 20.21 23.05
N GLN A 537 -8.98 19.72 22.68
CA GLN A 537 -7.68 20.41 22.85
C GLN A 537 -7.42 20.91 24.29
N ILE A 538 -7.97 20.20 25.28
CA ILE A 538 -7.75 20.49 26.72
C ILE A 538 -6.43 19.89 27.21
N LEU A 539 -6.10 18.69 26.74
CA LEU A 539 -4.88 17.97 27.12
C LEU A 539 -3.69 18.47 26.29
N SER A 540 -2.54 18.64 26.94
CA SER A 540 -1.27 18.86 26.26
C SER A 540 -0.84 17.62 25.45
N GLN A 541 0.14 17.78 24.56
CA GLN A 541 0.64 16.66 23.75
C GLN A 541 1.23 15.51 24.59
N GLU A 542 1.85 15.85 25.74
CA GLU A 542 2.39 14.85 26.68
C GLU A 542 1.27 14.10 27.40
N GLU A 543 0.23 14.81 27.86
CA GLU A 543 -0.95 14.22 28.51
C GLU A 543 -1.78 13.38 27.53
N TRP A 544 -1.92 13.82 26.28
CA TRP A 544 -2.54 13.06 25.22
C TRP A 544 -1.79 11.74 24.96
N LYS A 545 -0.47 11.78 24.93
CA LYS A 545 0.34 10.56 24.80
C LYS A 545 0.13 9.63 26.00
N LEU A 546 0.08 10.15 27.23
CA LEU A 546 -0.25 9.36 28.42
C LEU A 546 -1.64 8.73 28.30
N LEU A 547 -2.64 9.46 27.79
CA LEU A 547 -3.99 8.95 27.57
C LEU A 547 -4.00 7.79 26.55
N ILE A 548 -3.28 7.91 25.43
CA ILE A 548 -3.13 6.80 24.47
C ILE A 548 -2.46 5.60 25.13
N GLU A 549 -1.35 5.83 25.86
CA GLU A 549 -0.62 4.74 26.52
C GLU A 549 -1.48 4.02 27.56
N SER A 550 -2.28 4.75 28.34
CA SER A 550 -3.28 4.18 29.24
C SER A 550 -4.35 3.38 28.50
N ALA A 551 -4.77 3.80 27.31
CA ALA A 551 -5.86 3.15 26.59
C ALA A 551 -5.44 1.89 25.81
N VAL A 552 -4.20 1.86 25.32
CA VAL A 552 -3.73 0.91 24.29
C VAL A 552 -2.75 -0.14 24.84
N LYS A 553 -1.97 0.18 25.88
CA LYS A 553 -0.95 -0.73 26.42
C LYS A 553 -1.57 -1.70 27.43
N THR A 554 -1.02 -2.91 27.49
CA THR A 554 -1.37 -3.90 28.52
C THR A 554 -0.94 -3.43 29.92
N GLU A 555 0.18 -2.71 30.03
CA GLU A 555 0.68 -2.08 31.27
C GLU A 555 0.09 -0.66 31.44
N TRP A 556 -1.23 -0.57 31.61
CA TRP A 556 -1.96 0.71 31.63
C TRP A 556 -1.94 1.44 32.98
N GLU A 557 -1.65 0.75 34.08
CA GLU A 557 -1.79 1.28 35.46
C GLU A 557 -0.89 2.50 35.71
N GLU A 558 0.40 2.41 35.35
CA GLU A 558 1.36 3.49 35.58
C GLU A 558 1.05 4.75 34.72
N PRO A 559 0.81 4.63 33.40
CA PRO A 559 0.37 5.76 32.58
C PRO A 559 -0.93 6.40 33.11
N LEU A 560 -1.90 5.57 33.53
CA LEU A 560 -3.20 6.07 33.99
C LEU A 560 -3.07 6.88 35.29
N LEU A 561 -2.24 6.42 36.23
CA LEU A 561 -1.99 7.16 37.46
C LEU A 561 -1.34 8.53 37.21
N LYS A 562 -0.37 8.58 36.29
CA LYS A 562 0.28 9.82 35.85
C LYS A 562 -0.73 10.76 35.17
N LEU A 563 -1.58 10.22 34.30
CA LEU A 563 -2.63 10.98 33.64
C LEU A 563 -3.62 11.57 34.65
N THR A 564 -4.14 10.79 35.60
CA THR A 564 -5.11 11.30 36.58
C THR A 564 -4.54 12.38 37.51
N SER A 565 -3.22 12.39 37.68
CA SER A 565 -2.51 13.40 38.47
C SER A 565 -2.14 14.66 37.67
N SER A 566 -2.35 14.66 36.35
CA SER A 566 -1.99 15.75 35.46
C SER A 566 -2.98 16.93 35.54
N ALA A 567 -2.50 18.14 35.26
CA ALA A 567 -3.30 19.35 35.33
C ALA A 567 -4.38 19.39 34.22
N GLY A 568 -4.06 18.91 33.02
CA GLY A 568 -5.00 18.83 31.90
C GLY A 568 -6.15 17.87 32.19
N TRP A 569 -5.88 16.70 32.78
CA TRP A 569 -6.93 15.77 33.17
C TRP A 569 -7.84 16.33 34.27
N GLN A 570 -7.27 16.95 35.30
CA GLN A 570 -8.05 17.62 36.35
C GLN A 570 -8.93 18.74 35.78
N THR A 571 -8.40 19.50 34.82
CA THR A 571 -9.16 20.53 34.10
C THR A 571 -10.31 19.94 33.29
N LEU A 572 -10.08 18.82 32.57
CA LEU A 572 -11.13 18.10 31.86
C LEU A 572 -12.24 17.65 32.81
N VAL A 573 -11.90 17.03 33.94
CA VAL A 573 -12.87 16.57 34.94
C VAL A 573 -13.66 17.75 35.54
N MET A 574 -13.00 18.89 35.80
CA MET A 574 -13.67 20.10 36.29
C MET A 574 -14.67 20.65 35.25
N ILE A 575 -14.29 20.70 33.97
CA ILE A 575 -15.20 21.10 32.88
C ILE A 575 -16.42 20.16 32.81
N LEU A 576 -16.21 18.85 33.00
CA LEU A 576 -17.31 17.88 33.05
C LEU A 576 -18.21 18.04 34.29
N GLN A 577 -17.65 18.48 35.42
CA GLN A 577 -18.43 18.78 36.61
C GLN A 577 -19.35 19.99 36.41
N GLU A 578 -18.84 21.04 35.76
CA GLU A 578 -19.54 22.31 35.57
C GLU A 578 -20.45 22.33 34.33
N SER A 579 -20.21 21.46 33.35
CA SER A 579 -21.11 21.26 32.20
C SER A 579 -22.37 20.51 32.62
N GLY A 580 -23.51 20.83 32.01
CA GLY A 580 -24.84 20.31 32.37
C GLY A 580 -25.03 18.85 32.04
#